data_AF-A0A0Q8X7V9-F1
#
_entry.id   AF-A0A0Q8X7V9-F1
#
_cell.length_a   1.000
_cell.length_b   1.000
_cell.length_c   1.000
_cell.angle_alpha   90.00
_cell.angle_beta   90.00
_cell.angle_gamma   90.00
#
_symmetry.space_group_name_H-M   'P 1'
#
loop_
_entity.id
_entity.type
_entity.pdbx_description
1 polymer ?
#
loop_
_entity_poly.entity_id
_entity_poly.type
_entity_poly.pdbx_seq_one_letter_code
_entity_poly.pdbx_strand_id
1 'polypeptide(L)'
;MGVIMRGVGISALLIATPSLAQSRIDRARTAVAEATAKVEAAEKAGATTHAAETMARAQESLRVARDQLARDHRDSTINEARRASGLADQALEEAERNKTEQASAERDARLNAEAQVAAEASQRAAAQDAAAIAQSDAAAAQARAQQAQQAAASAAADAAAVRAAAAQPTTTVTTVERSTSPVRSYSSARKKTTVRKTTRRAAPAATTTTTTTVETKNN
;
A
#
# COMPACT_ATOMS: atom_id res chain seq x y z
N MET A 1 -28.46 49.01 5.53
CA MET A 1 -28.41 50.41 5.99
C MET A 1 -28.20 50.42 7.49
N GLY A 2 -27.22 51.17 8.00
CA GLY A 2 -26.99 51.38 9.43
C GLY A 2 -25.52 51.22 9.84
N VAL A 3 -24.70 52.23 9.55
CA VAL A 3 -23.28 52.30 9.93
C VAL A 3 -23.16 52.61 11.43
N ILE A 4 -22.46 51.76 12.19
CA ILE A 4 -22.19 52.00 13.61
C ILE A 4 -21.01 52.96 13.74
N MET A 5 -21.36 54.17 14.17
CA MET A 5 -20.48 55.29 14.54
C MET A 5 -19.63 54.91 15.76
N ARG A 6 -18.32 54.69 15.57
CA ARG A 6 -17.33 54.59 16.65
C ARG A 6 -16.49 55.86 16.66
N GLY A 7 -16.81 56.78 17.57
CA GLY A 7 -16.00 57.94 17.87
C GLY A 7 -14.69 57.50 18.51
N VAL A 8 -13.59 57.63 17.78
CA VAL A 8 -12.23 57.53 18.32
C VAL A 8 -11.86 58.93 18.80
N GLY A 9 -11.83 59.11 20.11
CA GLY A 9 -11.28 60.31 20.73
C GLY A 9 -9.80 60.43 20.37
N ILE A 10 -9.44 61.49 19.66
CA ILE A 10 -8.05 61.86 19.39
C ILE A 10 -7.53 62.48 20.69
N SER A 11 -6.91 61.66 21.54
CA SER A 11 -6.08 62.17 22.64
C SER A 11 -4.89 62.91 22.03
N ALA A 12 -4.93 64.24 22.10
CA ALA A 12 -3.81 65.10 21.75
C ALA A 12 -2.61 64.75 22.65
N LEU A 13 -1.69 63.95 22.12
CA LEU A 13 -0.38 63.72 22.71
C LEU A 13 0.37 65.05 22.62
N LEU A 14 0.46 65.77 23.74
CA LEU A 14 1.34 66.91 23.93
C LEU A 14 2.78 66.44 23.66
N ILE A 15 3.28 66.69 22.45
CA ILE A 15 4.69 66.55 22.10
C ILE A 15 5.42 67.63 22.90
N ALA A 16 5.91 67.26 24.09
CA ALA A 16 6.89 68.03 24.81
C ALA A 16 8.14 68.12 23.91
N THR A 17 8.32 69.26 23.26
CA THR A 17 9.56 69.57 22.54
C THR A 17 10.70 69.51 23.54
N PRO A 18 11.77 68.71 23.31
CA PRO A 18 12.91 68.71 24.20
C PRO A 18 13.55 70.09 24.13
N SER A 19 13.49 70.82 25.24
CA SER A 19 14.25 72.06 25.36
C SER A 19 15.72 71.71 25.17
N LEU A 20 16.37 72.42 24.24
CA LEU A 20 17.76 72.21 23.81
C LEU A 20 18.79 72.56 24.91
N ALA A 21 18.41 72.50 26.19
CA ALA A 21 19.23 72.73 27.37
C ALA A 21 19.40 71.46 28.23
N GLN A 22 19.06 70.27 27.72
CA GLN A 22 19.35 69.00 28.39
C GLN A 22 20.87 68.80 28.47
N SER A 23 21.43 68.72 29.69
CA SER A 23 22.86 68.47 29.93
C SER A 23 23.33 67.25 29.14
N ARG A 24 24.58 67.24 28.66
CA ARG A 24 25.14 66.08 27.94
C ARG A 24 25.06 64.79 28.76
N ILE A 25 25.14 64.89 30.09
CA ILE A 25 24.94 63.76 31.02
C ILE A 25 23.51 63.20 30.91
N ASP A 26 22.52 64.08 30.91
CA ASP A 26 21.13 63.66 30.85
C ASP A 26 20.81 63.00 29.51
N ARG A 27 21.37 63.50 28.40
CA ARG A 27 21.27 62.82 27.10
C ARG A 27 21.89 61.42 27.11
N ALA A 28 23.05 61.26 27.76
CA ALA A 28 23.70 59.95 27.89
C ALA A 28 22.86 58.98 28.74
N ARG A 29 22.26 59.45 29.84
CA ARG A 29 21.33 58.66 30.66
C ARG A 29 20.09 58.24 29.89
N THR A 30 19.48 59.16 29.14
CA THR A 30 18.34 58.87 28.28
C THR A 30 18.70 57.83 27.21
N ALA A 31 19.86 57.93 26.57
CA ALA A 31 20.30 56.96 25.58
C ALA A 31 20.48 55.55 26.15
N VAL A 32 21.07 55.42 27.35
CA VAL A 32 21.21 54.11 28.03
C VAL A 32 19.85 53.55 28.44
N ALA A 33 18.92 54.39 28.89
CA ALA A 33 17.56 53.97 29.24
C ALA A 33 16.79 53.46 28.01
N GLU A 34 16.88 54.18 26.88
CA GLU A 34 16.27 53.76 25.61
C GLU A 34 16.88 52.43 25.12
N ALA A 35 18.20 52.31 25.13
CA ALA A 35 18.89 51.09 24.75
C ALA A 35 18.51 49.90 25.66
N THR A 36 18.37 50.14 26.97
CA THR A 36 17.89 49.12 27.91
C THR A 36 16.47 48.68 27.57
N ALA A 37 15.55 49.61 27.31
CA ALA A 37 14.18 49.29 26.95
C ALA A 37 14.11 48.48 25.63
N LYS A 38 14.94 48.81 24.64
CA LYS A 38 15.01 48.06 23.37
C LYS A 38 15.56 46.65 23.55
N VAL A 39 16.65 46.49 24.31
CA VAL A 39 17.21 45.17 24.62
C VAL A 39 16.18 44.32 25.36
N GLU A 40 15.50 44.84 26.38
CA GLU A 40 14.44 44.13 27.09
C GLU A 40 13.23 43.79 26.19
N ALA A 41 12.86 44.69 25.27
CA ALA A 41 11.80 44.43 24.31
C ALA A 41 12.18 43.29 23.35
N ALA A 42 13.43 43.28 22.85
CA ALA A 42 13.95 42.22 22.00
C ALA A 42 14.02 40.87 22.76
N GLU A 43 14.44 40.88 24.03
CA GLU A 43 14.41 39.69 24.89
C GLU A 43 12.99 39.13 25.04
N LYS A 44 12.01 39.98 25.35
CA LYS A 44 10.60 39.58 25.47
C LYS A 44 9.99 39.10 24.15
N ALA A 45 10.48 39.62 23.03
CA ALA A 45 10.08 39.17 21.68
C ALA A 45 10.70 37.80 21.30
N GLY A 46 11.60 37.26 22.12
CA GLY A 46 12.21 35.95 21.89
C GLY A 46 13.52 36.00 21.11
N ALA A 47 14.14 37.18 20.98
CA ALA A 47 15.42 37.32 20.29
C ALA A 47 16.57 36.55 20.98
N THR A 48 16.45 36.25 22.27
CA THR A 48 17.40 35.39 23.00
C THR A 48 17.41 33.95 22.49
N THR A 49 16.27 33.45 21.99
CA THR A 49 16.14 32.08 21.47
C THR A 49 16.52 32.02 20.00
N HIS A 50 16.07 32.98 19.21
CA HIS A 50 16.20 32.93 17.75
C HIS A 50 17.35 33.76 17.19
N ALA A 51 17.97 34.65 17.98
CA ALA A 51 19.09 35.50 17.57
C ALA A 51 20.11 35.70 18.72
N ALA A 52 20.47 34.60 19.39
CA ALA A 52 21.25 34.61 20.63
C ALA A 52 22.59 35.36 20.53
N GLU A 53 23.32 35.22 19.42
CA GLU A 53 24.63 35.86 19.24
C GLU A 53 24.50 37.39 19.14
N THR A 54 23.55 37.87 18.33
CA THR A 54 23.30 39.31 18.14
C THR A 54 22.78 39.95 19.43
N MET A 55 21.92 39.24 20.17
CA MET A 55 21.49 39.66 21.51
C MET A 55 22.65 39.74 22.51
N ALA A 56 23.56 38.75 22.53
CA ALA A 56 24.73 38.79 23.41
C ALA A 56 25.62 40.00 23.12
N ARG A 57 25.80 40.35 21.84
CA ARG A 57 26.53 41.57 21.43
C ARG A 57 25.79 42.84 21.86
N ALA A 58 24.46 42.88 21.79
CA ALA A 58 23.66 44.02 22.24
C ALA A 58 23.80 44.24 23.75
N GLN A 59 23.72 43.16 24.54
CA GLN A 59 23.90 43.20 26.00
C GLN A 59 25.31 43.63 26.40
N GLU A 60 26.34 43.15 25.71
CA GLU A 60 27.73 43.57 25.96
C GLU A 60 27.92 45.06 25.65
N SER A 61 27.38 45.54 24.54
CA SER A 61 27.39 46.97 24.19
C SER A 61 26.71 47.80 25.28
N LEU A 62 25.55 47.35 25.77
CA LEU A 62 24.84 48.03 26.86
C LEU A 62 25.65 48.05 28.16
N ARG A 63 26.37 46.97 28.49
CA ARG A 63 27.28 46.91 29.64
C ARG A 63 28.41 47.93 29.50
N VAL A 64 29.03 48.01 28.33
CA VAL A 64 30.07 49.01 28.03
C VAL A 64 29.51 50.44 28.13
N ALA A 65 28.32 50.70 27.58
CA ALA A 65 27.67 52.01 27.68
C ALA A 65 27.44 52.45 29.14
N ARG A 66 27.03 51.52 30.01
CA ARG A 66 26.84 51.74 31.45
C ARG A 66 28.17 52.02 32.18
N ASP A 67 29.24 51.29 31.86
CA ASP A 67 30.57 51.56 32.43
C ASP A 67 31.10 52.93 32.00
N GLN A 68 30.94 53.29 30.73
CA GLN A 68 31.32 54.62 30.22
C GLN A 68 30.52 55.75 30.88
N LEU A 69 29.24 55.51 31.20
CA LEU A 69 28.41 56.47 31.90
C LEU A 69 28.88 56.68 33.34
N ALA A 70 29.29 55.60 34.03
CA ALA A 70 29.83 55.66 35.38
C ALA A 70 31.17 56.42 35.45
N ARG A 71 31.93 56.45 34.34
CA ARG A 71 33.20 57.17 34.19
C ARG A 71 33.04 58.57 33.58
N ASP A 72 31.81 59.08 33.46
CA ASP A 72 31.47 60.37 32.85
C ASP A 72 31.88 60.55 31.36
N HIS A 73 32.10 59.46 30.62
CA HIS A 73 32.43 59.47 29.18
C HIS A 73 31.17 59.58 28.29
N ARG A 74 30.52 60.74 28.34
CA ARG A 74 29.20 61.02 27.74
C ARG A 74 29.07 60.66 26.27
N ASP A 75 30.02 61.08 25.44
CA ASP A 75 29.95 60.87 23.99
C ASP A 75 30.14 59.38 23.64
N SER A 76 31.07 58.70 24.34
CA SER A 76 31.27 57.25 24.23
C SER A 76 30.04 56.46 24.70
N THR A 77 29.40 56.87 25.81
CA THR A 77 28.14 56.28 26.29
C THR A 77 27.05 56.36 25.23
N ILE A 78 26.85 57.52 24.60
CA ILE A 78 25.80 57.71 23.58
C ILE A 78 26.06 56.81 22.36
N ASN A 79 27.32 56.74 21.90
CA ASN A 79 27.67 55.91 20.76
C ASN A 79 27.45 54.42 21.05
N GLU A 80 27.87 53.95 22.24
CA GLU A 80 27.71 52.55 22.60
C GLU A 80 26.24 52.19 22.89
N ALA A 81 25.46 53.09 23.51
CA ALA A 81 24.03 52.90 23.70
C ALA A 81 23.29 52.80 22.36
N ARG A 82 23.64 53.63 21.37
CA ARG A 82 23.08 53.52 20.00
C ARG A 82 23.48 52.21 19.34
N ARG A 83 24.71 51.75 19.54
CA ARG A 83 25.18 50.45 19.05
C ARG A 83 24.37 49.31 19.68
N ALA A 84 24.15 49.34 20.98
CA ALA A 84 23.30 48.39 21.68
C ALA A 84 21.86 48.39 21.12
N SER A 85 21.27 49.58 20.93
CA SER A 85 19.94 49.72 20.32
C SER A 85 19.87 49.13 18.91
N GLY A 86 20.84 49.43 18.05
CA GLY A 86 20.88 48.91 16.68
C GLY A 86 21.05 47.39 16.64
N LEU A 87 21.87 46.82 17.53
CA LEU A 87 22.02 45.38 17.67
C LEU A 87 20.74 44.71 18.20
N ALA A 88 20.01 45.36 19.11
CA ALA A 88 18.73 44.85 19.59
C ALA A 88 17.66 44.83 18.48
N ASP A 89 17.58 45.90 17.68
CA ASP A 89 16.68 45.97 16.54
C ASP A 89 17.04 44.90 15.48
N GLN A 90 18.34 44.74 15.18
CA GLN A 90 18.83 43.68 14.29
C GLN A 90 18.49 42.27 14.81
N ALA A 91 18.70 42.03 16.10
CA ALA A 91 18.40 40.74 16.71
C ALA A 91 16.90 40.41 16.63
N LEU A 92 16.02 41.41 16.75
CA LEU A 92 14.59 41.21 16.60
C LEU A 92 14.22 40.82 15.16
N GLU A 93 14.80 41.48 14.16
CA GLU A 93 14.58 41.08 12.76
C GLU A 93 15.11 39.68 12.45
N GLU A 94 16.30 39.34 12.93
CA GLU A 94 16.89 38.00 12.80
C GLU A 94 16.03 36.96 13.50
N ALA A 95 15.50 37.28 14.68
CA ALA A 95 14.63 36.38 15.43
C ALA A 95 13.35 36.05 14.67
N GLU A 96 12.68 37.05 14.08
CA GLU A 96 11.48 36.84 13.28
C GLU A 96 11.75 36.04 11.99
N ARG A 97 12.89 36.30 11.33
CA ARG A 97 13.34 35.51 10.18
C ARG A 97 13.57 34.06 10.56
N ASN A 98 14.39 33.81 11.59
CA ASN A 98 14.76 32.47 12.04
C ASN A 98 13.55 31.69 12.56
N LYS A 99 12.61 32.35 13.25
CA LYS A 99 11.35 31.73 13.69
C LYS A 99 10.48 31.30 12.52
N THR A 100 10.38 32.12 11.48
CA THR A 100 9.64 31.80 10.26
C THR A 100 10.28 30.63 9.51
N GLU A 101 11.61 30.65 9.39
CA GLU A 101 12.37 29.57 8.78
C GLU A 101 12.20 28.24 9.53
N GLN A 102 12.29 28.26 10.87
CA GLN A 102 12.04 27.07 11.69
C GLN A 102 10.62 26.52 11.51
N ALA A 103 9.60 27.40 11.53
CA ALA A 103 8.22 26.98 11.31
C ALA A 103 7.99 26.40 9.89
N SER A 104 8.70 26.90 8.88
CA SER A 104 8.66 26.32 7.53
C SER A 104 9.34 24.94 7.47
N ALA A 105 10.53 24.81 8.07
CA ALA A 105 11.26 23.55 8.11
C ALA A 105 10.50 22.46 8.86
N GLU A 106 9.82 22.79 9.96
CA GLU A 106 8.95 21.86 10.69
C GLU A 106 7.77 21.38 9.85
N ARG A 107 7.16 22.28 9.06
CA ARG A 107 6.06 21.92 8.16
C ARG A 107 6.54 20.97 7.07
N ASP A 108 7.68 21.27 6.46
CA ASP A 108 8.27 20.43 5.42
C ASP A 108 8.69 19.06 5.98
N ALA A 109 9.24 19.01 7.19
CA ALA A 109 9.56 17.77 7.88
C ALA A 109 8.30 16.91 8.14
N ARG A 110 7.18 17.53 8.53
CA ARG A 110 5.89 16.83 8.70
C ARG A 110 5.37 16.27 7.38
N LEU A 111 5.36 17.07 6.31
CA LEU A 111 4.93 16.61 4.98
C LEU A 111 5.80 15.45 4.48
N ASN A 112 7.11 15.53 4.69
CA ASN A 112 8.03 14.45 4.33
C ASN A 112 7.79 13.18 5.13
N ALA A 113 7.50 13.29 6.44
CA ALA A 113 7.16 12.15 7.28
C ALA A 113 5.83 11.49 6.84
N GLU A 114 4.81 12.30 6.54
CA GLU A 114 3.53 11.82 6.03
C GLU A 114 3.68 11.09 4.68
N ALA A 115 4.49 11.65 3.77
CA ALA A 115 4.79 11.02 2.49
C ALA A 115 5.50 9.67 2.65
N GLN A 116 6.43 9.56 3.61
CA GLN A 116 7.10 8.29 3.91
C GLN A 116 6.14 7.24 4.46
N VAL A 117 5.25 7.62 5.38
CA VAL A 117 4.23 6.71 5.92
C VAL A 117 3.28 6.23 4.82
N ALA A 118 2.84 7.12 3.93
CA ALA A 118 2.00 6.77 2.80
C ALA A 118 2.70 5.82 1.82
N ALA A 119 3.99 6.09 1.51
CA ALA A 119 4.80 5.22 0.68
C ALA A 119 4.95 3.82 1.29
N GLU A 120 5.26 3.73 2.59
CA GLU A 120 5.39 2.45 3.29
C GLU A 120 4.06 1.67 3.33
N ALA A 121 2.93 2.35 3.57
CA ALA A 121 1.62 1.72 3.52
C ALA A 121 1.31 1.13 2.13
N SER A 122 1.65 1.87 1.06
CA SER A 122 1.46 1.38 -0.32
C SER A 122 2.32 0.15 -0.63
N GLN A 123 3.56 0.12 -0.16
CA GLN A 123 4.47 -1.01 -0.33
C GLN A 123 3.97 -2.25 0.42
N ARG A 124 3.46 -2.07 1.65
CA ARG A 124 2.87 -3.18 2.42
C ARG A 124 1.64 -3.75 1.75
N ALA A 125 0.76 -2.92 1.19
CA ALA A 125 -0.40 -3.39 0.44
C ALA A 125 0.03 -4.19 -0.81
N ALA A 126 0.96 -3.66 -1.60
CA ALA A 126 1.48 -4.38 -2.78
C ALA A 126 2.14 -5.73 -2.42
N ALA A 127 2.86 -5.78 -1.30
CA ALA A 127 3.46 -7.03 -0.81
C ALA A 127 2.41 -8.06 -0.36
N GLN A 128 1.31 -7.61 0.26
CA GLN A 128 0.19 -8.48 0.65
C GLN A 128 -0.53 -9.04 -0.58
N ASP A 129 -0.78 -8.21 -1.59
CA ASP A 129 -1.41 -8.64 -2.84
C ASP A 129 -0.54 -9.67 -3.57
N ALA A 130 0.78 -9.41 -3.65
CA ALA A 130 1.73 -10.36 -4.24
C ALA A 130 1.76 -11.70 -3.47
N ALA A 131 1.69 -11.67 -2.14
CA ALA A 131 1.62 -12.87 -1.32
C ALA A 131 0.32 -13.65 -1.55
N ALA A 132 -0.82 -12.98 -1.69
CA ALA A 132 -2.11 -13.62 -1.98
C ALA A 132 -2.12 -14.29 -3.36
N ILE A 133 -1.54 -13.64 -4.38
CA ILE A 133 -1.38 -14.22 -5.72
C ILE A 133 -0.50 -15.47 -5.65
N ALA A 134 0.65 -15.39 -4.98
CA ALA A 134 1.55 -16.54 -4.83
C ALA A 134 0.89 -17.73 -4.11
N GLN A 135 0.06 -17.48 -3.09
CA GLN A 135 -0.71 -18.52 -2.40
C GLN A 135 -1.75 -19.18 -3.31
N SER A 136 -2.46 -18.38 -4.11
CA SER A 136 -3.43 -18.88 -5.09
C SER A 136 -2.75 -19.77 -6.14
N ASP A 137 -1.61 -19.33 -6.67
CA ASP A 137 -0.85 -20.08 -7.66
C ASP A 137 -0.31 -21.40 -7.08
N ALA A 138 0.18 -21.38 -5.85
CA ALA A 138 0.63 -22.58 -5.14
C ALA A 138 -0.52 -23.58 -4.94
N ALA A 139 -1.71 -23.12 -4.53
CA ALA A 139 -2.89 -23.96 -4.39
C ALA A 139 -3.33 -24.56 -5.73
N ALA A 140 -3.32 -23.77 -6.80
CA ALA A 140 -3.64 -24.24 -8.15
C ALA A 140 -2.62 -25.29 -8.64
N ALA A 141 -1.33 -25.09 -8.37
CA ALA A 141 -0.29 -26.06 -8.69
C ALA A 141 -0.48 -27.38 -7.91
N GLN A 142 -0.82 -27.31 -6.63
CA GLN A 142 -1.12 -28.49 -5.80
C GLN A 142 -2.34 -29.26 -6.30
N ALA A 143 -3.41 -28.57 -6.68
CA ALA A 143 -4.60 -29.21 -7.25
C ALA A 143 -4.27 -29.96 -8.55
N ARG A 144 -3.49 -29.35 -9.45
CA ARG A 144 -3.02 -30.01 -10.68
C ARG A 144 -2.13 -31.22 -10.39
N ALA A 145 -1.25 -31.11 -9.39
CA ALA A 145 -0.40 -32.23 -8.97
C ALA A 145 -1.23 -33.41 -8.44
N GLN A 146 -2.26 -33.15 -7.62
CA GLN A 146 -3.17 -34.19 -7.12
C GLN A 146 -3.98 -34.84 -8.25
N GLN A 147 -4.48 -34.05 -9.21
CA GLN A 147 -5.16 -34.58 -10.40
C GLN A 147 -4.25 -35.47 -11.24
N ALA A 148 -3.00 -35.04 -11.46
CA ALA A 148 -2.01 -35.83 -12.18
C ALA A 148 -1.69 -37.15 -11.46
N GLN A 149 -1.59 -37.14 -10.13
CA GLN A 149 -1.41 -38.35 -9.31
C GLN A 149 -2.59 -39.32 -9.43
N GLN A 150 -3.83 -38.81 -9.38
CA GLN A 150 -5.03 -39.62 -9.54
C GLN A 150 -5.11 -40.26 -10.93
N ALA A 151 -4.83 -39.48 -11.98
CA ALA A 151 -4.80 -39.99 -13.35
C ALA A 151 -3.69 -41.04 -13.57
N ALA A 152 -2.53 -40.87 -12.93
CA ALA A 152 -1.46 -41.85 -12.97
C ALA A 152 -1.86 -43.15 -12.24
N ALA A 153 -2.52 -43.04 -11.09
CA ALA A 153 -3.01 -44.20 -10.33
C ALA A 153 -4.10 -44.98 -11.09
N SER A 154 -5.05 -44.28 -11.73
CA SER A 154 -6.07 -44.94 -12.55
C SER A 154 -5.46 -45.64 -13.77
N ALA A 155 -4.54 -44.98 -14.49
CA ALA A 155 -3.85 -45.58 -15.62
C ALA A 155 -3.04 -46.83 -15.21
N ALA A 156 -2.41 -46.80 -14.03
CA ALA A 156 -1.70 -47.96 -13.50
C ALA A 156 -2.66 -49.12 -13.15
N ALA A 157 -3.84 -48.83 -12.60
CA ALA A 157 -4.87 -49.82 -12.32
C ALA A 157 -5.43 -50.45 -13.60
N ASP A 158 -5.72 -49.64 -14.63
CA ASP A 158 -6.18 -50.12 -15.94
C ASP A 158 -5.13 -51.01 -16.60
N ALA A 159 -3.86 -50.60 -16.57
CA ALA A 159 -2.76 -51.41 -17.09
C ALA A 159 -2.57 -52.74 -16.32
N ALA A 160 -2.84 -52.75 -15.02
CA ALA A 160 -2.84 -53.99 -14.22
C ALA A 160 -4.02 -54.90 -14.60
N ALA A 161 -5.22 -54.35 -14.81
CA ALA A 161 -6.40 -55.09 -15.22
C ALA A 161 -6.22 -55.75 -16.60
N VAL A 162 -5.65 -55.04 -17.58
CA VAL A 162 -5.33 -55.60 -18.90
C VAL A 162 -4.34 -56.76 -18.80
N ARG A 163 -3.29 -56.62 -17.98
CA ARG A 163 -2.33 -57.72 -17.74
C ARG A 163 -2.97 -58.93 -17.05
N ALA A 164 -3.85 -58.71 -16.08
CA ALA A 164 -4.57 -59.79 -15.41
C ALA A 164 -5.54 -60.52 -16.36
N ALA A 165 -6.21 -59.79 -17.26
CA ALA A 165 -7.07 -60.39 -18.28
C ALA A 165 -6.27 -61.24 -19.29
N ALA A 166 -5.08 -60.78 -19.68
CA ALA A 166 -4.18 -61.53 -20.57
C ALA A 166 -3.60 -62.81 -19.95
N ALA A 167 -3.56 -62.91 -18.62
CA ALA A 167 -3.07 -64.09 -17.90
C ALA A 167 -4.12 -65.19 -17.70
N GLN A 168 -5.38 -64.97 -18.12
CA GLN A 168 -6.42 -66.00 -18.03
C GLN A 168 -6.17 -67.13 -19.03
N PRO A 169 -6.34 -68.41 -18.63
CA PRO A 169 -6.08 -69.54 -19.50
C PRO A 169 -6.99 -69.52 -20.73
N THR A 170 -6.38 -69.67 -21.91
CA THR A 170 -7.11 -69.84 -23.18
C THR A 170 -7.94 -71.11 -23.15
N THR A 171 -9.26 -70.98 -23.13
CA THR A 171 -10.18 -72.08 -23.42
C THR A 171 -10.24 -72.29 -24.92
N THR A 172 -9.59 -73.34 -25.42
CA THR A 172 -9.80 -73.82 -26.80
C THR A 172 -11.19 -74.43 -26.91
N VAL A 173 -12.11 -73.71 -27.53
CA VAL A 173 -13.41 -74.27 -27.95
C VAL A 173 -13.20 -75.02 -29.25
N THR A 174 -13.23 -76.36 -29.18
CA THR A 174 -13.27 -77.22 -30.37
C THR A 174 -14.72 -77.34 -30.82
N THR A 175 -15.12 -76.56 -31.83
CA THR A 175 -16.44 -76.70 -32.46
C THR A 175 -16.42 -77.91 -33.40
N VAL A 176 -17.12 -78.98 -33.04
CA VAL A 176 -17.38 -80.11 -33.94
C VAL A 176 -18.75 -79.91 -34.58
N GLU A 177 -18.78 -79.47 -35.84
CA GLU A 177 -20.02 -79.47 -36.61
C GLU A 177 -20.28 -80.87 -37.18
N ARG A 178 -21.38 -81.50 -36.77
CA ARG A 178 -21.91 -82.71 -37.42
C ARG A 178 -23.23 -82.38 -38.09
N SER A 179 -23.20 -82.21 -39.41
CA SER A 179 -24.40 -82.05 -40.22
C SER A 179 -24.98 -83.43 -40.58
N THR A 180 -26.25 -83.66 -40.27
CA THR A 180 -27.01 -84.83 -40.75
C THR A 180 -28.15 -84.35 -41.63
N SER A 181 -28.16 -84.76 -42.91
CA SER A 181 -29.19 -84.38 -43.87
C SER A 181 -30.49 -85.17 -43.65
N PRO A 182 -31.68 -84.52 -43.68
CA PRO A 182 -32.96 -85.23 -43.57
C PRO A 182 -33.37 -85.93 -44.87
N VAL A 183 -33.93 -87.13 -44.74
CA VAL A 183 -34.43 -87.99 -45.82
C VAL A 183 -35.71 -87.40 -46.43
N ARG A 184 -35.78 -87.36 -47.77
CA ARG A 184 -36.82 -86.71 -48.58
C ARG A 184 -37.98 -87.67 -48.86
N SER A 185 -39.19 -87.33 -48.41
CA SER A 185 -40.43 -88.04 -48.77
C SER A 185 -41.21 -87.24 -49.83
N TYR A 186 -41.67 -87.91 -50.90
CA TYR A 186 -42.49 -87.33 -51.96
C TYR A 186 -43.96 -87.75 -51.78
N SER A 187 -44.90 -86.81 -51.85
CA SER A 187 -46.30 -87.09 -52.16
C SER A 187 -46.83 -86.12 -53.21
N SER A 188 -47.69 -86.63 -54.08
CA SER A 188 -48.10 -86.06 -55.36
C SER A 188 -49.31 -85.12 -55.31
N ALA A 189 -49.44 -84.31 -56.35
CA ALA A 189 -50.32 -83.17 -56.53
C ALA A 189 -51.81 -83.45 -56.80
N ARG A 190 -52.68 -82.47 -56.48
CA ARG A 190 -53.90 -82.14 -57.27
C ARG A 190 -54.21 -80.63 -57.26
N LYS A 191 -54.94 -80.22 -58.31
CA LYS A 191 -55.11 -78.87 -58.91
C LYS A 191 -56.24 -78.00 -58.30
N LYS A 192 -56.01 -76.67 -58.37
CA LYS A 192 -56.87 -75.47 -58.64
C LYS A 192 -58.19 -75.32 -57.83
N THR A 193 -58.56 -74.16 -57.27
CA THR A 193 -59.00 -72.93 -57.96
C THR A 193 -59.27 -71.79 -56.94
N THR A 194 -58.68 -70.62 -57.20
CA THR A 194 -59.00 -69.19 -56.92
C THR A 194 -59.43 -68.60 -55.54
N VAL A 195 -58.77 -67.45 -55.25
CA VAL A 195 -59.07 -66.25 -54.43
C VAL A 195 -58.98 -66.32 -52.88
N ARG A 196 -57.82 -65.87 -52.35
CA ARG A 196 -57.63 -64.75 -51.38
C ARG A 196 -56.40 -65.00 -50.47
N LYS A 197 -55.55 -63.96 -50.38
CA LYS A 197 -54.44 -63.70 -49.44
C LYS A 197 -53.60 -64.91 -48.99
N THR A 198 -52.36 -64.99 -49.49
CA THR A 198 -51.33 -65.87 -48.95
C THR A 198 -50.21 -65.06 -48.30
N THR A 199 -50.16 -65.19 -46.97
CA THR A 199 -49.00 -64.95 -46.12
C THR A 199 -47.83 -65.81 -46.59
N ARG A 200 -46.62 -65.23 -46.67
CA ARG A 200 -45.40 -66.00 -46.95
C ARG A 200 -45.04 -66.80 -45.71
N ARG A 201 -45.37 -68.09 -45.70
CA ARG A 201 -44.99 -69.05 -44.66
C ARG A 201 -43.47 -69.23 -44.69
N ALA A 202 -42.81 -68.98 -43.57
CA ALA A 202 -41.38 -69.20 -43.39
C ALA A 202 -41.03 -70.69 -43.57
N ALA A 203 -39.88 -70.96 -44.18
CA ALA A 203 -39.27 -72.28 -44.20
C ALA A 203 -39.00 -72.76 -42.76
N PRO A 204 -39.10 -74.06 -42.46
CA PRO A 204 -38.73 -74.57 -41.14
C PRO A 204 -37.25 -74.28 -40.88
N ALA A 205 -36.99 -73.62 -39.76
CA ALA A 205 -35.64 -73.36 -39.27
C ALA A 205 -34.92 -74.67 -38.98
N ALA A 206 -33.65 -74.76 -39.36
CA ALA A 206 -32.78 -75.82 -38.90
C ALA A 206 -32.66 -75.74 -37.38
N THR A 207 -33.00 -76.80 -36.68
CA THR A 207 -32.75 -76.90 -35.23
C THR A 207 -31.26 -77.13 -35.04
N THR A 208 -30.57 -76.11 -34.53
CA THR A 208 -29.18 -76.25 -34.07
C THR A 208 -29.22 -76.62 -32.59
N THR A 209 -28.77 -77.83 -32.25
CA THR A 209 -28.52 -78.20 -30.86
C THR A 209 -27.06 -77.90 -30.54
N THR A 210 -26.84 -76.91 -29.68
CA THR A 210 -25.51 -76.59 -29.15
C THR A 210 -25.28 -77.41 -27.89
N THR A 211 -24.29 -78.30 -27.92
CA THR A 211 -23.79 -78.98 -26.71
C THR A 211 -22.40 -78.44 -26.41
N THR A 212 -22.27 -77.75 -25.28
CA THR A 212 -20.99 -77.23 -24.81
C THR A 212 -20.41 -78.20 -23.79
N THR A 213 -19.25 -78.79 -24.09
CA THR A 213 -18.47 -79.54 -23.10
C THR A 213 -17.27 -78.68 -22.70
N VAL A 214 -17.15 -78.40 -21.40
CA VAL A 214 -16.04 -77.63 -20.85
C VAL A 214 -15.06 -78.62 -20.24
N GLU A 215 -13.85 -78.71 -20.80
CA GLU A 215 -12.72 -79.38 -20.15
C GLU A 215 -11.76 -78.33 -19.59
N THR A 216 -11.55 -78.38 -18.28
CA THR A 216 -10.55 -77.59 -17.58
C THR A 216 -9.32 -78.46 -17.38
N LYS A 217 -8.18 -78.07 -17.97
CA LYS A 217 -6.87 -78.63 -17.61
C LYS A 217 -6.19 -77.70 -16.63
N ASN A 218 -5.97 -78.18 -15.41
CA ASN A 218 -5.08 -77.51 -14.46
C ASN A 218 -3.64 -77.88 -14.80
N ASN A 219 -2.78 -76.87 -14.86
CA ASN A 219 -1.33 -77.04 -14.97
C ASN A 219 -0.73 -77.13 -13.56
#